data_AF-U9UV72-F1
#
_entry.id   AF-U9UV72-F1
#
_cell.length_a   1.000
_cell.length_b   1.000
_cell.length_c   1.000
_cell.angle_alpha   90.00
_cell.angle_beta   90.00
_cell.angle_gamma   90.00
#
_symmetry.space_group_name_H-M   'P 1'
#
loop_
_entity.id
_entity.type
_entity.pdbx_description
1 polymer ?
#
loop_
_entity_poly.entity_id
_entity_poly.type
_entity_poly.pdbx_seq_one_letter_code
_entity_poly.pdbx_strand_id
1 'polypeptide(L)'
;MENGDLRKYLKRTANIITWDQRLNKIYDICLALNNIHVHGLIHKDLHPGNIFIDSTFAYIGDFGFCMPANEDLSNSTNKNIYGVMPYMAPEILRGKPHTLASDVYSLGVIINEIITVIPPFNNQPHDYYLALDICRGLRPNIREETPTSLKELIKTCWDANPENRPTSGEIFHTLSYHFNAYKSTPPKELLYDFNESINITNLLLKVQLETHSQAIYTSRLLNFQNLPEPVNYPNQQEFISSRYIKKIQTGKFCNTVYIPFIYLNLINLNKIYIL
;
A
#
# COMPACT_ATOMS: atom_id res chain seq x y z
N MET A 1 14.85 5.16 18.66
CA MET A 1 14.53 6.45 18.01
C MET A 1 13.39 7.11 18.76
N GLU A 2 13.44 8.42 18.92
CA GLU A 2 12.57 9.18 19.83
C GLU A 2 11.09 9.16 19.44
N ASN A 3 10.79 9.05 18.14
CA ASN A 3 9.43 9.09 17.61
C ASN A 3 8.83 7.70 17.31
N GLY A 4 9.54 6.62 17.66
CA GLY A 4 9.11 5.25 17.43
C GLY A 4 9.15 4.84 15.95
N ASP A 5 8.27 3.91 15.57
CA ASP A 5 8.08 3.48 14.18
C ASP A 5 7.16 4.44 13.41
N LEU A 6 7.27 4.43 12.07
CA LEU A 6 6.53 5.30 11.15
C LEU A 6 5.01 5.12 11.33
N ARG A 7 4.53 3.90 11.60
CA ARG A 7 3.09 3.69 11.83
C ARG A 7 2.61 4.46 13.05
N LYS A 8 3.28 4.32 14.19
CA LYS A 8 2.93 5.06 15.42
C LYS A 8 3.10 6.57 15.23
N TYR A 9 4.14 6.99 14.53
CA TYR A 9 4.38 8.38 14.20
C TYR A 9 3.20 8.98 13.40
N LEU A 10 2.85 8.40 12.25
CA LEU A 10 1.75 8.88 11.40
C LEU A 10 0.42 8.92 12.14
N LYS A 11 0.12 7.90 12.96
CA LYS A 11 -1.09 7.87 13.79
C LYS A 11 -1.13 9.03 14.78
N ARG A 12 -0.02 9.33 15.45
CA ARG A 12 0.07 10.41 16.45
C ARG A 12 0.05 11.79 15.80
N THR A 13 0.62 11.93 14.60
CA THR A 13 0.78 13.21 13.92
C THR A 13 -0.21 13.43 12.79
N ALA A 14 -1.21 12.57 12.60
CA ALA A 14 -2.15 12.60 11.47
C ALA A 14 -2.72 14.01 11.20
N ASN A 15 -2.97 14.76 12.28
CA ASN A 15 -3.63 16.06 12.25
C ASN A 15 -2.67 17.24 12.08
N ILE A 16 -1.36 17.02 12.28
CA ILE A 16 -0.36 18.09 12.40
C ILE A 16 0.83 17.91 11.46
N ILE A 17 1.01 16.72 10.88
CA ILE A 17 2.14 16.45 9.99
C ILE A 17 2.00 17.26 8.71
N THR A 18 2.96 18.16 8.51
CA THR A 18 2.98 19.08 7.38
C THR A 18 3.38 18.37 6.10
N TRP A 19 3.05 18.97 4.95
CA TRP A 19 3.47 18.46 3.65
C TRP A 19 4.99 18.32 3.53
N ASP A 20 5.75 19.31 4.00
CA ASP A 20 7.21 19.27 4.01
C ASP A 20 7.76 18.12 4.85
N GLN A 21 7.16 17.85 6.01
CA GLN A 21 7.53 16.70 6.84
C GLN A 21 7.27 15.38 6.10
N ARG A 22 6.10 15.22 5.46
CA ARG A 22 5.78 14.05 4.63
C ARG A 22 6.81 13.84 3.53
N LEU A 23 7.12 14.88 2.76
CA LEU A 23 8.11 14.83 1.68
C LEU A 23 9.51 14.47 2.20
N ASN A 24 9.96 15.07 3.30
CA ASN A 24 11.26 14.75 3.89
C ASN A 24 11.30 13.27 4.32
N LYS A 25 10.24 12.74 4.93
CA LYS A 25 10.18 11.31 5.30
C LYS A 25 10.22 10.40 4.07
N ILE A 26 9.44 10.72 3.03
CA ILE A 26 9.46 9.99 1.75
C ILE A 26 10.88 9.97 1.15
N TYR A 27 11.53 11.12 1.13
CA TYR A 27 12.89 11.28 0.61
C TYR A 27 13.90 10.39 1.36
N ASP A 28 13.91 10.47 2.69
CA ASP A 28 14.79 9.68 3.55
C ASP A 28 14.61 8.17 3.32
N ILE A 29 13.36 7.70 3.23
CA ILE A 29 13.03 6.28 3.03
C ILE A 29 13.47 5.82 1.64
N CYS A 30 13.27 6.63 0.60
CA CYS A 30 13.70 6.28 -0.76
C CYS A 30 15.23 6.23 -0.87
N LEU A 31 15.93 7.17 -0.25
CA LEU A 31 17.39 7.15 -0.15
C LEU A 31 17.87 5.89 0.60
N ALA A 32 17.26 5.57 1.74
CA ALA A 32 17.60 4.38 2.51
C ALA A 32 17.38 3.09 1.72
N LEU A 33 16.25 2.95 1.02
CA LEU A 33 16.00 1.76 0.20
C LEU A 33 16.96 1.65 -0.97
N ASN A 34 17.24 2.77 -1.64
CA ASN A 34 18.25 2.80 -2.70
C ASN A 34 19.62 2.33 -2.17
N ASN A 35 20.03 2.80 -0.99
CA ASN A 35 21.27 2.35 -0.35
C ASN A 35 21.28 0.83 -0.07
N ILE A 36 20.16 0.25 0.35
CA ILE A 36 20.06 -1.21 0.54
C ILE A 36 20.21 -1.93 -0.81
N HIS A 37 19.48 -1.48 -1.83
CA HIS A 37 19.43 -2.12 -3.15
C HIS A 37 20.74 -2.02 -3.93
N VAL A 38 21.46 -0.89 -3.87
CA VAL A 38 22.78 -0.74 -4.53
C VAL A 38 23.85 -1.67 -3.95
N HIS A 39 23.67 -2.13 -2.71
CA HIS A 39 24.50 -3.17 -2.10
C HIS A 39 24.00 -4.59 -2.41
N GLY A 40 23.03 -4.72 -3.32
CA GLY A 40 22.48 -6.01 -3.75
C GLY A 40 21.71 -6.72 -2.64
N LEU A 41 21.07 -5.99 -1.73
CA LEU A 41 20.29 -6.56 -0.64
C LEU A 41 18.78 -6.36 -0.87
N ILE A 42 17.99 -7.35 -0.49
CA ILE A 42 16.51 -7.31 -0.47
C ILE A 42 16.06 -7.24 0.99
N HIS A 43 15.18 -6.29 1.34
CA HIS A 43 14.70 -6.09 2.70
C HIS A 43 13.67 -7.15 3.12
N LYS A 44 12.72 -7.48 2.23
CA LYS A 44 11.68 -8.54 2.36
C LYS A 44 10.52 -8.24 3.32
N ASP A 45 10.75 -7.51 4.40
CA ASP A 45 9.70 -7.10 5.33
C ASP A 45 9.60 -5.57 5.46
N LEU A 46 9.60 -4.87 4.31
CA LEU A 46 9.53 -3.41 4.30
C LEU A 46 8.08 -2.96 4.58
N HIS A 47 7.85 -2.39 5.75
CA HIS A 47 6.57 -1.80 6.15
C HIS A 47 6.79 -0.69 7.19
N PRO A 48 5.80 0.16 7.49
CA PRO A 48 5.96 1.28 8.43
C PRO A 48 6.33 0.90 9.87
N GLY A 49 6.20 -0.37 10.24
CA GLY A 49 6.65 -0.86 11.56
C GLY A 49 8.16 -1.08 11.64
N ASN A 50 8.81 -1.25 10.48
CA ASN A 50 10.26 -1.42 10.33
C ASN A 50 10.94 -0.14 9.84
N ILE A 51 10.21 0.98 9.78
CA ILE A 51 10.76 2.30 9.50
C ILE A 51 10.72 3.10 10.80
N PHE A 52 11.87 3.56 11.25
CA PHE A 52 12.00 4.28 12.51
C PHE A 52 12.19 5.77 12.27
N ILE A 53 11.53 6.58 13.09
CA ILE A 53 11.49 8.03 12.96
C ILE A 53 12.27 8.65 14.12
N ASP A 54 13.24 9.48 13.78
CA ASP A 54 13.93 10.35 14.72
C ASP A 54 13.33 11.77 14.68
N SER A 55 13.88 12.72 15.45
CA SER A 55 13.53 14.14 15.41
C SER A 55 13.58 14.72 13.99
N THR A 56 14.55 14.27 13.18
CA THR A 56 14.84 14.87 11.87
C THR A 56 14.70 13.90 10.70
N PHE A 57 15.06 12.63 10.87
CA PHE A 57 15.23 11.66 9.77
C PHE A 57 14.33 10.43 9.91
N ALA A 58 14.11 9.71 8.80
CA ALA A 58 13.55 8.37 8.79
C ALA A 58 14.61 7.34 8.38
N TYR A 59 14.53 6.15 8.96
CA TYR A 59 15.50 5.08 8.75
C TYR A 59 14.77 3.76 8.53
N ILE A 60 15.23 2.96 7.58
CA ILE A 60 14.80 1.57 7.42
C ILE A 60 15.62 0.72 8.39
N GLY A 61 14.96 -0.12 9.18
CA GLY A 61 15.57 -1.05 10.12
C GLY A 61 14.90 -2.42 10.07
N ASP A 62 15.23 -3.27 11.03
CA ASP A 62 14.85 -4.69 11.07
C ASP A 62 15.26 -5.49 9.82
N PHE A 63 16.56 -5.72 9.72
CA PHE A 63 17.18 -6.53 8.66
C PHE A 63 17.13 -8.04 8.95
N GLY A 64 16.31 -8.51 9.91
CA GLY A 64 16.27 -9.92 10.31
C GLY A 64 15.89 -10.89 9.19
N PHE A 65 15.20 -10.40 8.16
CA PHE A 65 14.84 -11.16 6.96
C PHE A 65 15.66 -10.83 5.72
N CYS A 66 16.58 -9.85 5.81
CA CYS A 66 17.32 -9.33 4.68
C CYS A 66 18.21 -10.40 4.04
N MET A 67 18.34 -10.36 2.71
CA MET A 67 19.14 -11.36 1.97
C MET A 67 19.82 -10.76 0.73
N PRO A 68 20.94 -11.35 0.26
CA PRO A 68 21.54 -11.01 -1.02
C PRO A 68 20.58 -11.28 -2.19
N ALA A 69 20.53 -10.36 -3.16
CA ALA A 69 19.66 -10.45 -4.33
C ALA A 69 20.08 -11.55 -5.33
N ASN A 70 21.31 -12.05 -5.22
CA ASN A 70 21.87 -13.11 -6.06
C ASN A 70 21.80 -14.50 -5.41
N GLU A 71 21.18 -14.63 -4.23
CA GLU A 71 21.03 -15.91 -3.54
C GLU A 71 19.96 -16.77 -4.24
N ASP A 72 20.31 -18.03 -4.55
CA ASP A 72 19.41 -18.96 -5.22
C ASP A 72 18.37 -19.54 -4.26
N LEU A 73 17.13 -19.08 -4.40
CA LEU A 73 15.99 -19.55 -3.61
C LEU A 73 15.22 -20.70 -4.25
N SER A 74 15.65 -21.22 -5.40
CA SER A 74 14.95 -22.30 -6.13
C SER A 74 14.78 -23.57 -5.29
N ASN A 75 15.66 -23.80 -4.31
CA ASN A 75 15.65 -24.95 -3.42
C ASN A 75 14.99 -24.70 -2.05
N SER A 76 14.45 -23.50 -1.79
CA SER A 76 13.75 -23.22 -0.54
C SER A 76 12.38 -23.91 -0.53
N THR A 77 12.27 -25.03 0.19
CA THR A 77 11.03 -25.79 0.36
C THR A 77 10.03 -25.11 1.29
N ASN A 78 10.45 -24.06 2.01
CA ASN A 78 9.59 -23.31 2.94
C ASN A 78 8.82 -22.20 2.20
N LYS A 79 7.61 -22.54 1.74
CA LYS A 79 6.61 -21.59 1.20
C LYS A 79 5.97 -20.69 2.27
N ASN A 80 6.53 -20.65 3.49
CA ASN A 80 5.97 -19.87 4.57
C ASN A 80 6.22 -18.39 4.30
N ILE A 81 5.18 -17.69 3.89
CA ILE A 81 5.22 -16.25 3.61
C ILE A 81 5.03 -15.52 4.94
N TYR A 82 6.00 -14.70 5.34
CA TYR A 82 5.89 -13.83 6.50
C TYR A 82 5.88 -12.37 6.05
N GLY A 83 5.05 -11.55 6.71
CA GLY A 83 5.06 -10.10 6.52
C GLY A 83 3.72 -9.45 6.81
N VAL A 84 3.59 -8.18 6.41
CA VAL A 84 2.40 -7.36 6.61
C VAL A 84 1.61 -7.23 5.31
N MET A 85 0.59 -8.07 5.12
CA MET A 85 -0.15 -8.27 3.85
C MET A 85 -0.42 -6.99 3.02
N PRO A 86 -0.94 -5.87 3.58
CA PRO A 86 -1.19 -4.66 2.80
C PRO A 86 0.01 -4.08 2.04
N TYR A 87 1.24 -4.37 2.46
CA TYR A 87 2.48 -3.88 1.84
C TYR A 87 3.16 -4.91 0.95
N MET A 88 2.66 -6.15 0.94
CA MET A 88 3.30 -7.24 0.22
C MET A 88 2.91 -7.21 -1.25
N ALA A 89 3.89 -7.34 -2.13
CA ALA A 89 3.65 -7.43 -3.56
C ALA A 89 2.79 -8.67 -3.89
N PRO A 90 1.91 -8.61 -4.91
CA PRO A 90 0.97 -9.68 -5.20
C PRO A 90 1.64 -11.00 -5.57
N GLU A 91 2.82 -10.96 -6.19
CA GLU A 91 3.61 -12.16 -6.46
C GLU A 91 4.15 -12.84 -5.20
N ILE A 92 4.44 -12.07 -4.14
CA ILE A 92 4.89 -12.59 -2.84
C ILE A 92 3.72 -13.22 -2.11
N LEU A 93 2.52 -12.63 -2.17
CA LEU A 93 1.31 -13.23 -1.61
C LEU A 93 1.01 -14.61 -2.24
N ARG A 94 1.44 -14.83 -3.49
CA ARG A 94 1.36 -16.12 -4.20
C ARG A 94 2.51 -17.08 -3.86
N GLY A 95 3.45 -16.69 -3.01
CA GLY A 95 4.61 -17.49 -2.63
C GLY A 95 5.74 -17.50 -3.64
N LYS A 96 5.80 -16.52 -4.56
CA LYS A 96 7.02 -16.31 -5.36
C LYS A 96 8.12 -15.71 -4.46
N PRO A 97 9.40 -15.93 -4.80
CA PRO A 97 10.52 -15.36 -4.03
C PRO A 97 10.49 -13.83 -3.98
N HIS A 98 11.03 -13.27 -2.90
CA HIS A 98 11.25 -11.83 -2.80
C HIS A 98 12.32 -11.36 -3.79
N THR A 99 12.15 -10.14 -4.26
CA THR A 99 13.05 -9.45 -5.20
C THR A 99 13.21 -7.99 -4.80
N LEU A 100 14.19 -7.29 -5.38
CA LEU A 100 14.31 -5.82 -5.24
C LEU A 100 13.00 -5.12 -5.65
N ALA A 101 12.36 -5.60 -6.72
CA ALA A 101 11.07 -5.08 -7.19
C ALA A 101 9.92 -5.33 -6.20
N SER A 102 10.00 -6.36 -5.36
CA SER A 102 9.01 -6.60 -4.30
C SER A 102 9.12 -5.58 -3.16
N ASP A 103 10.34 -5.14 -2.80
CA ASP A 103 10.51 -4.03 -1.86
C ASP A 103 10.01 -2.70 -2.46
N VAL A 104 10.20 -2.49 -3.77
CA VAL A 104 9.68 -1.31 -4.48
C VAL A 104 8.15 -1.23 -4.42
N TYR A 105 7.46 -2.37 -4.55
CA TYR A 105 6.02 -2.41 -4.34
C TYR A 105 5.63 -1.91 -2.94
N SER A 106 6.30 -2.43 -1.91
CA SER A 106 6.09 -2.00 -0.53
C SER A 106 6.35 -0.51 -0.36
N LEU A 107 7.42 0.01 -0.97
CA LEU A 107 7.74 1.44 -0.96
C LEU A 107 6.60 2.29 -1.56
N GLY A 108 6.04 1.90 -2.71
CA GLY A 108 4.91 2.60 -3.32
C GLY A 108 3.70 2.71 -2.38
N VAL A 109 3.37 1.60 -1.70
CA VAL A 109 2.29 1.58 -0.69
C VAL A 109 2.61 2.49 0.50
N ILE A 110 3.86 2.48 0.99
CA ILE A 110 4.32 3.32 2.12
C ILE A 110 4.27 4.79 1.77
N ILE A 111 4.72 5.18 0.56
CA ILE A 111 4.65 6.57 0.08
C ILE A 111 3.20 7.05 0.11
N ASN A 112 2.26 6.24 -0.40
CA ASN A 112 0.84 6.59 -0.38
C ASN A 112 0.29 6.74 1.05
N GLU A 113 0.69 5.87 1.98
CA GLU A 113 0.29 6.01 3.39
C GLU A 113 0.88 7.26 4.06
N ILE A 114 2.12 7.64 3.76
CA ILE A 114 2.68 8.89 4.32
C ILE A 114 1.90 10.10 3.81
N ILE A 115 1.52 10.10 2.52
CA ILE A 115 0.73 11.18 1.91
C ILE A 115 -0.67 11.23 2.50
N THR A 116 -1.32 10.09 2.67
CA THR A 116 -2.72 10.05 3.09
C THR A 116 -2.90 9.97 4.60
N VAL A 117 -1.86 9.61 5.36
CA VAL A 117 -1.89 9.17 6.77
C VAL A 117 -2.88 8.03 7.07
N ILE A 118 -3.46 7.43 6.02
CA ILE A 118 -4.46 6.36 6.11
C ILE A 118 -3.76 5.04 5.81
N PRO A 119 -3.74 4.09 6.76
CA PRO A 119 -3.20 2.77 6.50
C PRO A 119 -3.89 2.07 5.32
N PRO A 120 -3.14 1.36 4.45
CA PRO A 120 -3.71 0.69 3.29
C PRO A 120 -4.74 -0.35 3.73
N PHE A 121 -5.91 -0.35 3.08
CA PHE A 121 -7.01 -1.29 3.30
C PHE A 121 -7.58 -1.33 4.72
N ASN A 122 -7.45 -0.25 5.49
CA ASN A 122 -7.84 -0.19 6.90
C ASN A 122 -9.32 -0.42 7.18
N ASN A 123 -10.20 -0.21 6.22
CA ASN A 123 -11.64 -0.34 6.36
C ASN A 123 -12.17 -1.77 6.17
N GLN A 124 -11.31 -2.78 6.02
CA GLN A 124 -11.73 -4.16 5.77
C GLN A 124 -10.85 -5.21 6.46
N PRO A 125 -11.32 -6.46 6.60
CA PRO A 125 -10.50 -7.55 7.13
C PRO A 125 -9.29 -7.85 6.24
N HIS A 126 -8.14 -8.13 6.87
CA HIS A 126 -6.95 -8.60 6.17
C HIS A 126 -6.93 -10.12 6.13
N ASP A 127 -7.74 -10.71 5.23
CA ASP A 127 -7.84 -12.15 5.07
C ASP A 127 -7.63 -12.58 3.61
N TYR A 128 -7.98 -13.83 3.29
CA TYR A 128 -7.87 -14.39 1.95
C TYR A 128 -8.53 -13.53 0.85
N TYR A 129 -9.69 -12.92 1.11
CA TYR A 129 -10.38 -12.13 0.09
C TYR A 129 -9.65 -10.84 -0.24
N LEU A 130 -8.97 -10.23 0.75
CA LEU A 130 -8.11 -9.08 0.48
C LEU A 130 -6.90 -9.48 -0.37
N ALA A 131 -6.24 -10.58 -0.03
CA ALA A 131 -5.13 -11.10 -0.82
C ALA A 131 -5.55 -11.43 -2.27
N LEU A 132 -6.73 -12.03 -2.44
CA LEU A 132 -7.36 -12.28 -3.73
C LEU A 132 -7.64 -10.98 -4.49
N ASP A 133 -8.20 -9.97 -3.83
CA ASP A 133 -8.49 -8.67 -4.44
C ASP A 133 -7.21 -7.93 -4.86
N ILE A 134 -6.14 -7.98 -4.06
CA ILE A 134 -4.82 -7.41 -4.40
C ILE A 134 -4.27 -8.06 -5.68
N CYS A 135 -4.36 -9.40 -5.80
CA CYS A 135 -3.95 -10.11 -7.02
C CYS A 135 -4.85 -9.76 -8.22
N ARG A 136 -6.14 -9.51 -8.01
CA ARG A 136 -7.07 -9.03 -9.04
C ARG A 136 -6.88 -7.56 -9.42
N GLY A 137 -5.91 -6.87 -8.80
CA GLY A 137 -5.53 -5.51 -9.15
C GLY A 137 -6.08 -4.42 -8.25
N LEU A 138 -6.66 -4.75 -7.10
CA LEU A 138 -7.00 -3.76 -6.07
C LEU A 138 -5.71 -3.08 -5.57
N ARG A 139 -5.75 -1.76 -5.45
CA ARG A 139 -4.70 -0.94 -4.84
C ARG A 139 -5.29 0.03 -3.82
N PRO A 140 -4.49 0.53 -2.87
CA PRO A 140 -4.90 1.63 -2.01
C PRO A 140 -5.38 2.85 -2.81
N ASN A 141 -6.35 3.59 -2.28
CA ASN A 141 -6.78 4.82 -2.93
C ASN A 141 -5.68 5.88 -2.86
N ILE A 142 -5.42 6.56 -3.98
CA ILE A 142 -4.55 7.73 -4.02
C ILE A 142 -5.43 8.98 -3.98
N ARG A 143 -5.12 9.89 -3.07
CA ARG A 143 -5.84 11.15 -2.93
C ARG A 143 -5.74 12.02 -4.17
N GLU A 144 -6.85 12.64 -4.57
CA GLU A 144 -6.92 13.49 -5.76
C GLU A 144 -5.98 14.68 -5.68
N GLU A 145 -5.69 15.16 -4.48
CA GLU A 145 -4.85 16.32 -4.23
C GLU A 145 -3.35 15.97 -4.30
N THR A 146 -2.99 14.69 -4.39
CA THR A 146 -1.60 14.24 -4.57
C THR A 146 -1.07 14.78 -5.91
N PRO A 147 0.14 15.37 -5.96
CA PRO A 147 0.74 15.83 -7.21
C PRO A 147 0.78 14.73 -8.28
N THR A 148 0.40 15.05 -9.52
CA THR A 148 0.23 14.05 -10.59
C THR A 148 1.47 13.18 -10.80
N SER A 149 2.66 13.77 -10.85
CA SER A 149 3.91 13.01 -11.00
C SER A 149 4.17 12.04 -9.84
N LEU A 150 3.74 12.40 -8.62
CA LEU A 150 3.84 11.52 -7.45
C LEU A 150 2.78 10.40 -7.50
N LYS A 151 1.58 10.68 -8.01
CA LYS A 151 0.57 9.63 -8.28
C LYS A 151 1.10 8.61 -9.27
N GLU A 152 1.69 9.06 -10.37
CA GLU A 152 2.24 8.17 -11.39
C GLU A 152 3.42 7.36 -10.86
N LEU A 153 4.31 7.98 -10.06
CA LEU A 153 5.40 7.25 -9.39
C LEU A 153 4.88 6.16 -8.44
N ILE A 154 3.88 6.46 -7.61
CA ILE A 154 3.23 5.46 -6.73
C ILE A 154 2.64 4.33 -7.57
N LYS A 155 1.96 4.67 -8.68
CA LYS A 155 1.33 3.70 -9.56
C LYS A 155 2.32 2.77 -10.23
N THR A 156 3.46 3.27 -10.68
CA THR A 156 4.50 2.43 -11.29
C THR A 156 5.21 1.57 -10.25
N CYS A 157 5.40 2.06 -9.01
CA CYS A 157 5.99 1.28 -7.93
C CYS A 157 5.17 0.02 -7.58
N TRP A 158 3.84 0.09 -7.60
CA TRP A 158 2.97 -1.03 -7.22
C TRP A 158 2.34 -1.78 -8.42
N ASP A 159 2.98 -1.72 -9.59
CA ASP A 159 2.54 -2.45 -10.78
C ASP A 159 2.46 -3.96 -10.47
N ALA A 160 1.44 -4.63 -11.01
CA ALA A 160 1.26 -6.07 -10.86
C ALA A 160 2.43 -6.87 -11.46
N ASN A 161 3.02 -6.40 -12.57
CA ASN A 161 4.24 -6.98 -13.13
C ASN A 161 5.48 -6.36 -12.46
N PRO A 162 6.31 -7.15 -11.75
CA PRO A 162 7.53 -6.64 -11.12
C PRO A 162 8.51 -5.98 -12.09
N GLU A 163 8.55 -6.41 -13.36
CA GLU A 163 9.46 -5.87 -14.38
C GLU A 163 9.10 -4.44 -14.83
N ASN A 164 7.84 -4.04 -14.64
CA ASN A 164 7.39 -2.68 -14.95
C ASN A 164 7.70 -1.69 -13.82
N ARG A 165 8.14 -2.18 -12.66
CA ARG A 165 8.43 -1.33 -11.50
C ARG A 165 9.79 -0.66 -11.70
N PRO A 166 9.92 0.64 -11.37
CA PRO A 166 11.20 1.32 -11.42
C PRO A 166 12.16 0.75 -10.37
N THR A 167 13.45 0.87 -10.61
CA THR A 167 14.48 0.62 -9.61
C THR A 167 14.40 1.67 -8.49
N SER A 168 14.89 1.33 -7.30
CA SER A 168 14.99 2.30 -6.19
C SER A 168 15.85 3.52 -6.53
N GLY A 169 16.85 3.36 -7.41
CA GLY A 169 17.65 4.47 -7.94
C GLY A 169 16.84 5.43 -8.81
N GLU A 170 16.03 4.92 -9.73
CA GLU A 170 15.13 5.73 -10.57
C GLU A 170 14.08 6.47 -9.74
N ILE A 171 13.53 5.82 -8.71
CA ILE A 171 12.58 6.43 -7.76
C ILE A 171 13.26 7.58 -7.02
N PHE A 172 14.44 7.33 -6.44
CA PHE A 172 15.20 8.33 -5.70
C PHE A 172 15.59 9.52 -6.58
N HIS A 173 16.02 9.26 -7.81
CA HIS A 173 16.36 10.31 -8.79
C HIS A 173 15.13 11.16 -9.14
N THR A 174 14.00 10.52 -9.45
CA THR A 174 12.74 11.20 -9.78
C THR A 174 12.26 12.08 -8.63
N LEU A 175 12.29 11.55 -7.40
CA LEU A 175 11.92 12.33 -6.21
C LEU A 175 12.87 13.50 -5.97
N SER A 176 14.18 13.28 -6.10
CA SER A 176 15.20 14.33 -5.93
C SER A 176 15.02 15.45 -6.94
N TYR A 177 14.77 15.12 -8.21
CA TYR A 177 14.56 16.08 -9.29
C TYR A 177 13.33 16.97 -9.04
N HIS A 178 12.23 16.38 -8.57
CA HIS A 178 10.98 17.11 -8.32
C HIS A 178 10.84 17.68 -6.90
N PHE A 179 11.83 17.45 -6.01
CA PHE A 179 11.69 17.70 -4.58
C PHE A 179 11.31 19.15 -4.24
N ASN A 180 12.02 20.12 -4.83
CA ASN A 180 11.76 21.54 -4.61
C ASN A 180 10.39 21.95 -5.19
N ALA A 181 10.00 21.39 -6.33
CA ALA A 181 8.68 21.67 -6.91
C ALA A 181 7.54 21.15 -6.03
N TYR A 182 7.72 19.96 -5.43
CA TYR A 182 6.75 19.42 -4.48
C TYR A 182 6.63 20.27 -3.22
N LYS A 183 7.73 20.78 -2.67
CA LYS A 183 7.71 21.69 -1.50
C LYS A 183 7.02 23.01 -1.80
N SER A 184 7.30 23.61 -2.96
CA SER A 184 6.71 24.90 -3.35
C SER A 184 5.23 24.83 -3.70
N THR A 185 4.68 23.63 -3.89
CA THR A 185 3.28 23.42 -4.31
C THR A 185 2.55 22.47 -3.35
N PRO A 186 2.37 22.85 -2.08
CA PRO A 186 1.69 21.99 -1.12
C PRO A 186 0.23 21.78 -1.54
N PRO A 187 -0.30 20.56 -1.46
CA PRO A 187 -1.71 20.30 -1.72
C PRO A 187 -2.60 21.05 -0.73
N LYS A 188 -3.59 21.79 -1.24
CA LYS A 188 -4.44 22.69 -0.44
C LYS A 188 -5.30 21.97 0.62
N GLU A 189 -5.62 20.69 0.44
CA GLU A 189 -6.61 19.96 1.25
C GLU A 189 -6.05 18.70 1.96
N LEU A 190 -4.73 18.56 2.06
CA LEU A 190 -4.10 17.45 2.82
C LEU A 190 -4.01 17.70 4.34
N LEU A 191 -4.56 18.83 4.81
CA LEU A 191 -4.64 19.19 6.22
C LEU A 191 -5.85 18.52 6.86
N TYR A 192 -5.59 17.62 7.79
CA TYR A 192 -6.61 17.00 8.62
C TYR A 192 -6.83 17.85 9.87
N ASP A 193 -7.55 18.97 9.75
CA ASP A 193 -7.86 19.80 10.92
C ASP A 193 -9.10 19.25 11.66
N PHE A 194 -8.88 18.47 12.72
CA PHE A 194 -9.95 17.94 13.56
C PHE A 194 -10.36 18.87 14.71
N ASN A 195 -9.76 20.06 14.81
CA ASN A 195 -9.98 20.98 15.94
C ASN A 195 -11.01 22.08 15.65
N GLU A 196 -11.31 22.38 14.38
CA GLU A 196 -12.35 23.35 14.02
C GLU A 196 -13.66 22.68 13.61
N SER A 197 -14.59 22.57 14.56
CA SER A 197 -16.00 22.15 14.37
C SER A 197 -16.20 20.76 13.74
N ILE A 198 -17.24 20.05 14.20
CA ILE A 198 -17.66 18.79 13.57
C ILE A 198 -18.38 19.16 12.26
N ASN A 199 -17.63 19.43 11.20
CA ASN A 199 -18.17 19.38 9.84
C ASN A 199 -18.05 17.94 9.31
N ILE A 200 -18.92 17.57 8.38
CA ILE A 200 -19.04 16.23 7.80
C ILE A 200 -17.68 15.71 7.30
N THR A 201 -16.84 16.59 6.75
CA THR A 201 -15.48 16.26 6.30
C THR A 201 -14.60 15.70 7.42
N ASN A 202 -14.60 16.31 8.60
CA ASN A 202 -13.80 15.86 9.75
C ASN A 202 -14.29 14.50 10.29
N LEU A 203 -15.61 14.28 10.28
CA LEU A 203 -16.19 13.00 10.65
C LEU A 203 -15.81 11.90 9.64
N LEU A 204 -15.90 12.19 8.34
CA LEU A 204 -15.49 11.26 7.27
C LEU A 204 -14.01 10.89 7.38
N LEU A 205 -13.13 11.87 7.63
CA LEU A 205 -11.70 11.61 7.82
C LEU A 205 -11.43 10.78 9.10
N LYS A 206 -12.18 11.02 10.18
CA LYS A 206 -12.06 10.23 11.42
C LYS A 206 -12.48 8.78 11.18
N VAL A 207 -13.59 8.57 10.48
CA VAL A 207 -14.03 7.23 10.05
C VAL A 207 -13.00 6.58 9.13
N GLN A 208 -12.36 7.34 8.24
CA GLN A 208 -11.27 6.84 7.40
C GLN A 208 -9.99 6.52 8.16
N LEU A 209 -9.79 6.99 9.39
CA LEU A 209 -8.64 6.61 10.23
C LEU A 209 -8.96 5.42 11.15
N GLU A 210 -10.24 5.12 11.37
CA GLU A 210 -10.66 3.95 12.13
C GLU A 210 -10.33 2.67 11.37
N THR A 211 -9.55 1.81 12.01
CA THR A 211 -9.18 0.50 11.45
C THR A 211 -10.26 -0.51 11.79
N HIS A 212 -10.70 -1.26 10.79
CA HIS A 212 -11.52 -2.45 10.95
C HIS A 212 -10.87 -3.40 11.97
N SER A 213 -11.67 -4.01 12.84
CA SER A 213 -11.17 -4.84 13.96
C SER A 213 -10.33 -6.05 13.52
N GLN A 214 -10.55 -6.52 12.28
CA GLN A 214 -9.81 -7.61 11.62
C GLN A 214 -8.70 -7.12 10.67
N ALA A 215 -8.39 -5.82 10.66
CA ALA A 215 -7.22 -5.28 9.96
C ALA A 215 -5.96 -5.53 10.80
N ILE A 216 -4.94 -6.13 10.20
CA ILE A 216 -3.69 -6.53 10.88
C ILE A 216 -2.51 -5.86 10.19
N TYR A 217 -1.75 -5.07 10.95
CA TYR A 217 -0.59 -4.29 10.48
C TYR A 217 0.73 -4.72 11.13
N THR A 218 0.77 -5.95 11.66
CA THR A 218 1.96 -6.58 12.22
C THR A 218 2.31 -7.83 11.42
N SER A 219 3.60 -8.17 11.35
CA SER A 219 4.07 -9.32 10.58
C SER A 219 3.49 -10.61 11.15
N ARG A 220 3.05 -11.50 10.27
CA ARG A 220 2.53 -12.83 10.63
C ARG A 220 2.75 -13.83 9.50
N LEU A 221 2.63 -15.10 9.82
CA LEU A 221 2.57 -16.16 8.82
C LEU A 221 1.28 -16.01 7.99
N LEU A 222 1.45 -15.98 6.68
CA LEU A 222 0.40 -15.94 5.67
C LEU A 222 0.44 -17.23 4.86
N ASN A 223 -0.72 -17.83 4.66
CA ASN A 223 -0.87 -19.04 3.87
C ASN A 223 -2.13 -18.90 3.01
N PHE A 224 -1.96 -18.28 1.84
CA PHE A 224 -3.02 -18.16 0.84
C PHE A 224 -2.75 -19.14 -0.29
N GLN A 225 -3.76 -19.93 -0.61
CA GLN A 225 -3.70 -20.93 -1.67
C GLN A 225 -4.58 -20.48 -2.83
N ASN A 226 -4.23 -20.86 -4.06
CA ASN A 226 -5.06 -20.64 -5.25
C ASN A 226 -5.38 -19.17 -5.57
N LEU A 227 -4.45 -18.25 -5.27
CA LEU A 227 -4.55 -16.87 -5.75
C LEU A 227 -4.34 -16.81 -7.28
N PRO A 228 -5.02 -15.91 -8.01
CA PRO A 228 -4.90 -15.74 -9.47
C PRO A 228 -3.63 -14.98 -9.85
N GLU A 229 -3.19 -15.05 -11.11
CA GLU A 229 -2.00 -14.29 -11.53
C GLU A 229 -2.25 -12.78 -11.33
N PRO A 230 -1.27 -12.02 -10.84
CA PRO A 230 -1.45 -10.61 -10.58
C PRO A 230 -1.77 -9.82 -11.85
N VAL A 231 -2.77 -8.96 -11.80
CA VAL A 231 -3.13 -8.04 -12.89
C VAL A 231 -3.26 -6.62 -12.38
N ASN A 232 -3.12 -5.64 -13.28
CA ASN A 232 -3.47 -4.25 -13.00
C ASN A 232 -4.96 -4.04 -13.30
N TYR A 233 -5.68 -3.34 -12.41
CA TYR A 233 -7.07 -2.97 -12.65
C TYR A 233 -7.16 -1.47 -13.01
N PRO A 234 -7.59 -1.10 -14.23
CA PRO A 234 -7.50 0.27 -14.72
C PRO A 234 -8.29 1.29 -13.90
N ASN A 235 -9.50 0.93 -13.46
CA ASN A 235 -10.39 1.85 -12.74
C ASN A 235 -10.67 1.36 -11.32
N GLN A 236 -9.90 1.82 -10.34
CA GLN A 236 -10.06 1.42 -8.94
C GLN A 236 -11.45 1.75 -8.35
N GLN A 237 -12.17 2.74 -8.89
CA GLN A 237 -13.53 3.09 -8.43
C GLN A 237 -14.58 2.05 -8.84
N GLU A 238 -14.30 1.27 -9.88
CA GLU A 238 -15.16 0.21 -10.41
C GLU A 238 -14.75 -1.19 -9.93
N PHE A 239 -13.80 -1.28 -8.99
CA PHE A 239 -13.31 -2.57 -8.51
C PHE A 239 -14.37 -3.27 -7.64
N ILE A 240 -14.78 -4.47 -8.05
CA ILE A 240 -15.74 -5.29 -7.30
C ILE A 240 -15.01 -6.32 -6.44
N SER A 241 -15.09 -6.14 -5.11
CA SER A 241 -14.47 -7.03 -4.13
C SER A 241 -14.95 -8.48 -4.25
N SER A 242 -14.01 -9.42 -4.14
CA SER A 242 -14.28 -10.86 -4.13
C SER A 242 -15.22 -11.26 -3.00
N ARG A 243 -15.22 -10.53 -1.88
CA ARG A 243 -16.18 -10.76 -0.78
C ARG A 243 -17.61 -10.59 -1.25
N TYR A 244 -17.86 -9.55 -2.04
CA TYR A 244 -19.18 -9.23 -2.55
C TYR A 244 -19.62 -10.24 -3.60
N ILE A 245 -18.74 -10.59 -4.53
CA ILE A 245 -18.97 -11.65 -5.53
C ILE A 245 -19.36 -12.96 -4.85
N LYS A 246 -18.64 -13.36 -3.78
CA LYS A 246 -18.95 -14.57 -3.03
C LYS A 246 -20.31 -14.49 -2.33
N LYS A 247 -20.69 -13.34 -1.77
CA LYS A 247 -22.01 -13.15 -1.15
C LYS A 247 -23.15 -13.32 -2.16
N ILE A 248 -22.98 -12.81 -3.39
CA ILE A 248 -23.95 -13.01 -4.48
C ILE A 248 -24.06 -14.50 -4.82
N GLN A 249 -22.94 -15.17 -5.09
CA GLN A 249 -22.91 -16.58 -5.48
C GLN A 249 -23.49 -17.53 -4.41
N THR A 250 -23.39 -17.15 -3.13
CA THR A 250 -23.88 -17.97 -2.01
C THR A 250 -25.30 -17.60 -1.58
N GLY A 251 -25.97 -16.68 -2.27
CA GLY A 251 -27.34 -16.25 -1.95
C GLY A 251 -27.48 -15.53 -0.61
N LYS A 252 -26.38 -15.07 0.00
CA LYS A 252 -26.35 -14.44 1.34
C LYS A 252 -26.57 -12.92 1.29
N PHE A 253 -27.45 -12.45 0.41
CA PHE A 253 -27.74 -11.03 0.30
C PHE A 253 -28.79 -10.61 1.34
N CYS A 254 -28.44 -9.68 2.24
CA CYS A 254 -29.41 -8.89 3.00
C CYS A 254 -29.63 -7.57 2.25
N ASN A 255 -30.90 -7.20 2.01
CA ASN A 255 -31.35 -6.05 1.23
C ASN A 255 -30.99 -4.67 1.85
N THR A 256 -29.72 -4.38 2.15
CA THR A 256 -29.39 -3.15 2.89
C THR A 256 -28.12 -2.42 2.44
N VAL A 257 -27.74 -2.53 1.16
CA VAL A 257 -26.69 -1.66 0.62
C VAL A 257 -27.21 -0.94 -0.63
N TYR A 258 -27.29 0.39 -0.51
CA TYR A 258 -27.60 1.32 -1.58
C TYR A 258 -26.56 1.17 -2.70
N ILE A 259 -27.00 0.66 -3.85
CA ILE A 259 -26.18 0.59 -5.05
C ILE A 259 -26.32 1.96 -5.74
N PRO A 260 -25.24 2.70 -6.03
CA PRO A 260 -25.32 3.79 -7.01
C PRO A 260 -25.82 3.18 -8.31
N PHE A 261 -26.94 3.68 -8.83
CA PHE A 261 -27.76 3.16 -9.94
C PHE A 261 -27.01 2.71 -11.23
N ILE A 262 -25.70 2.95 -11.33
CA ILE A 262 -24.82 2.60 -12.43
C ILE A 262 -24.53 1.08 -12.50
N TYR A 263 -24.55 0.35 -11.37
CA TYR A 263 -24.16 -1.07 -11.36
C TYR A 263 -25.26 -2.07 -11.76
N LEU A 264 -26.53 -1.66 -11.80
CA LEU A 264 -27.62 -2.55 -12.22
C LEU A 264 -27.63 -2.81 -13.73
N ASN A 265 -27.02 -1.93 -14.55
CA ASN A 265 -27.00 -2.06 -16.00
C ASN A 265 -25.77 -2.83 -16.55
N LEU A 266 -24.78 -3.17 -15.71
CA LEU A 266 -23.61 -3.97 -16.11
C LEU A 266 -23.74 -5.45 -15.74
N ILE A 267 -24.76 -5.83 -14.96
CA ILE A 267 -25.13 -7.22 -14.70
C ILE A 267 -26.01 -7.69 -15.89
N ASN A 268 -25.44 -7.67 -17.09
CA ASN A 268 -25.95 -8.48 -18.18
C ASN A 268 -25.38 -9.89 -17.96
N LEU A 269 -26.22 -10.75 -17.39
CA LEU A 269 -25.96 -12.11 -16.89
C LEU A 269 -25.46 -13.15 -17.92
N ASN A 270 -24.83 -12.75 -19.03
CA ASN A 270 -24.54 -13.66 -20.14
C ASN A 270 -23.05 -13.82 -20.53
N LYS A 271 -22.08 -13.41 -19.71
CA LYS A 271 -20.64 -13.67 -20.01
C LYS A 271 -19.76 -14.07 -18.83
N ILE A 272 -20.30 -14.75 -17.82
CA ILE A 272 -19.47 -15.53 -16.88
C ILE A 272 -19.70 -17.01 -17.16
N TYR A 273 -19.18 -17.44 -18.30
CA TYR A 273 -18.79 -18.82 -18.54
C TYR A 273 -17.35 -18.78 -19.05
N ILE A 274 -16.55 -19.69 -18.50
CA ILE A 274 -15.22 -20.17 -18.93
C ILE A 274 -14.02 -19.68 -18.08
N LEU A 275 -13.53 -20.68 -17.32
CA LEU A 275 -12.24 -20.90 -16.60
C LEU A 275 -12.03 -20.21 -15.25
#